data_AF-A0A419GB92-F1
#
_entry.id   AF-A0A419GB92-F1
#
_cell.length_a   1.000
_cell.length_b   1.000
_cell.length_c   1.000
_cell.angle_alpha   90.00
_cell.angle_beta   90.00
_cell.angle_gamma   90.00
#
_symmetry.space_group_name_H-M   'P 1'
#
loop_
_entity.id
_entity.type
_entity.pdbx_description
1 polymer ?
#
loop_
_entity_poly.entity_id
_entity_poly.type
_entity_poly.pdbx_seq_one_letter_code
_entity_poly.pdbx_strand_id
1 'polypeptide(L)'
;MRRVLLTKRGLLLGFLAATALFVPARTEAATNISPNTSEHWAWNDVIGWIDFYNTNTVTVTSQKLEGYASSSIGDISFDCATTRNGNICGQSNYGVMNTNGNLSGWGWNDAYGWISFDCNNHGGCGTSNYRAYVDGNNGNFFNYAWNDIVGWVSFNCADPGLCATSNYKVITSWRLSAKTGYLDSTTFDTGSPNGAQLNSFFWLGSKPAGTSVRFQFATSNTTSGPWNFIGPDGTGNTDYNADPGVPVRLNYVLHVGYRYFRYRILIASNAAQTASPRVDDIVVNWSP
;
A
#
# COMPACT_ATOMS: atom_id res chain seq x y z
N MET A 1 -30.40 88.61 -18.40
CA MET A 1 -29.39 87.83 -17.64
C MET A 1 -29.57 86.36 -17.97
N ARG A 2 -28.58 85.76 -18.64
CA ARG A 2 -28.63 84.39 -19.17
C ARG A 2 -28.48 83.37 -18.04
N ARG A 3 -29.42 82.42 -17.96
CA ARG A 3 -29.35 81.20 -17.13
C ARG A 3 -28.20 80.32 -17.63
N VAL A 4 -27.31 79.91 -16.74
CA VAL A 4 -26.31 78.86 -16.97
C VAL A 4 -26.72 77.65 -16.12
N LEU A 5 -27.04 76.53 -16.79
CA LEU A 5 -27.25 75.22 -16.17
C LEU A 5 -25.89 74.60 -15.80
N LEU A 6 -25.72 74.23 -14.53
CA LEU A 6 -24.62 73.37 -14.08
C LEU A 6 -25.07 71.91 -14.11
N THR A 7 -24.63 71.18 -15.14
CA THR A 7 -24.74 69.72 -15.22
C THR A 7 -23.70 69.06 -14.30
N LYS A 8 -24.13 68.39 -13.23
CA LYS A 8 -23.30 67.47 -12.44
C LYS A 8 -23.03 66.20 -13.26
N ARG A 9 -21.79 66.01 -13.71
CA ARG A 9 -21.29 64.72 -14.22
C ARG A 9 -21.01 63.79 -13.04
N GLY A 10 -21.81 62.73 -12.89
CA GLY A 10 -21.54 61.64 -11.96
C GLY A 10 -20.44 60.73 -12.52
N LEU A 11 -19.38 60.53 -11.76
CA LEU A 11 -18.31 59.57 -12.04
C LEU A 11 -18.73 58.21 -11.44
N LEU A 12 -19.18 57.26 -12.27
CA LEU A 12 -19.36 55.87 -11.84
C LEU A 12 -17.97 55.20 -11.79
N LEU A 13 -17.46 54.90 -10.59
CA LEU A 13 -16.37 53.94 -10.43
C LEU A 13 -16.94 52.52 -10.49
N GLY A 14 -16.69 51.82 -11.60
CA GLY A 14 -16.95 50.38 -11.71
C GLY A 14 -15.87 49.59 -10.97
N PHE A 15 -16.25 48.93 -9.87
CA PHE A 15 -15.40 47.93 -9.22
C PHE A 15 -15.47 46.63 -10.01
N LEU A 16 -14.40 46.28 -10.73
CA LEU A 16 -14.22 44.94 -11.29
C LEU A 16 -13.82 44.00 -10.15
N ALA A 17 -14.75 43.20 -9.63
CA ALA A 17 -14.43 42.13 -8.72
C ALA A 17 -13.89 40.94 -9.53
N ALA A 18 -12.56 40.79 -9.57
CA ALA A 18 -11.93 39.59 -10.10
C ALA A 18 -12.16 38.44 -9.12
N THR A 19 -13.19 37.62 -9.35
CA THR A 19 -13.36 36.35 -8.66
C THR A 19 -12.28 35.38 -9.13
N ALA A 20 -11.21 35.25 -8.35
CA ALA A 20 -10.24 34.19 -8.51
C ALA A 20 -10.94 32.85 -8.26
N LEU A 21 -11.16 32.08 -9.33
CA LEU A 21 -11.53 30.67 -9.23
C LEU A 21 -10.36 29.94 -8.57
N PHE A 22 -10.49 29.67 -7.27
CA PHE A 22 -9.62 28.73 -6.57
C PHE A 22 -9.89 27.34 -7.13
N VAL A 23 -9.11 26.93 -8.13
CA VAL A 23 -9.02 25.52 -8.52
C VAL A 23 -8.24 24.86 -7.39
N PRO A 24 -8.81 23.89 -6.65
CA PRO A 24 -8.01 23.12 -5.71
C PRO A 24 -6.91 22.43 -6.50
N ALA A 25 -5.65 22.75 -6.19
CA ALA A 25 -4.54 21.94 -6.64
C ALA A 25 -4.82 20.52 -6.15
N ARG A 26 -5.04 19.59 -7.08
CA ARG A 26 -5.08 18.18 -6.75
C ARG A 26 -3.69 17.87 -6.22
N THR A 27 -3.57 17.68 -4.92
CA THR A 27 -2.39 17.06 -4.34
C THR A 27 -2.42 15.61 -4.80
N GLU A 28 -1.86 15.34 -5.98
CA GLU A 28 -1.59 13.98 -6.38
C GLU A 28 -0.64 13.39 -5.34
N ALA A 29 -0.97 12.21 -4.83
CA ALA A 29 -0.03 11.48 -3.99
C ALA A 29 1.27 11.35 -4.80
N ALA A 30 2.38 11.82 -4.23
CA ALA A 30 3.67 11.71 -4.88
C ALA A 30 3.93 10.26 -5.30
N THR A 31 4.47 10.06 -6.50
CA THR A 31 4.93 8.76 -6.98
C THR A 31 5.81 8.08 -5.94
N ASN A 32 5.77 6.74 -5.88
CA ASN A 32 6.70 5.98 -5.05
C ASN A 32 7.94 5.50 -5.81
N ILE A 33 8.19 6.03 -7.02
CA ILE A 33 9.40 5.81 -7.81
C ILE A 33 10.53 6.71 -7.30
N SER A 34 11.78 6.23 -7.38
CA SER A 34 12.96 6.98 -6.95
C SER A 34 13.12 8.29 -7.75
N PRO A 35 13.38 9.43 -7.09
CA PRO A 35 13.68 10.69 -7.77
C PRO A 35 15.11 10.75 -8.33
N ASN A 36 15.97 9.78 -7.99
CA ASN A 36 17.35 9.76 -8.45
C ASN A 36 17.40 9.55 -9.97
N THR A 37 18.20 10.38 -10.65
CA THR A 37 18.23 10.46 -12.12
C THR A 37 18.73 9.21 -12.83
N SER A 38 19.26 8.22 -12.12
CA SER A 38 19.66 6.91 -12.66
C SER A 38 18.69 5.79 -12.30
N GLU A 39 17.65 6.06 -11.50
CA GLU A 39 16.82 5.04 -10.82
C GLU A 39 15.34 5.07 -11.21
N HIS A 40 14.98 5.76 -12.28
CA HIS A 40 13.61 5.84 -12.78
C HIS A 40 13.49 5.63 -14.30
N TRP A 41 14.46 4.94 -14.89
CA TRP A 41 14.54 4.74 -16.34
C TRP A 41 14.40 3.27 -16.72
N ALA A 42 13.47 3.00 -17.63
CA ALA A 42 13.45 1.77 -18.42
C ALA A 42 13.93 2.07 -19.85
N TRP A 43 14.34 1.03 -20.58
CA TRP A 43 14.91 1.16 -21.93
C TRP A 43 14.23 0.24 -22.93
N ASN A 44 14.06 0.74 -24.15
CA ASN A 44 13.66 -0.02 -25.33
C ASN A 44 14.45 0.46 -26.55
N ASP A 45 14.86 -0.46 -27.42
CA ASP A 45 15.73 -0.13 -28.56
C ASP A 45 15.03 0.67 -29.68
N VAL A 46 13.69 0.68 -29.71
CA VAL A 46 12.89 1.39 -30.73
C VAL A 46 12.44 2.76 -30.21
N ILE A 47 11.91 2.83 -28.99
CA ILE A 47 11.30 4.05 -28.43
C ILE A 47 12.22 4.79 -27.44
N GLY A 48 13.37 4.19 -27.11
CA GLY A 48 14.38 4.76 -26.24
C GLY A 48 13.99 4.72 -24.75
N TRP A 49 14.30 5.83 -24.07
CA TRP A 49 14.10 5.98 -22.64
C TRP A 49 12.61 6.12 -22.27
N ILE A 50 12.21 5.39 -21.23
CA ILE A 50 10.89 5.48 -20.60
C ILE A 50 11.11 5.96 -19.16
N ASP A 51 10.50 7.10 -18.83
CA ASP A 51 10.62 7.77 -17.54
C ASP A 51 9.44 7.42 -16.63
N PHE A 52 9.72 6.76 -15.52
CA PHE A 52 8.73 6.33 -14.53
C PHE A 52 8.40 7.41 -13.49
N TYR A 53 9.14 8.52 -13.44
CA TYR A 53 9.07 9.51 -12.36
C TYR A 53 8.45 10.84 -12.79
N ASN A 54 8.78 11.36 -13.98
CA ASN A 54 8.42 12.74 -14.38
C ASN A 54 6.91 13.00 -14.42
N THR A 55 6.09 12.00 -14.73
CA THR A 55 4.62 12.14 -14.67
C THR A 55 4.10 12.27 -13.24
N ASN A 56 4.88 11.84 -12.25
CA ASN A 56 4.53 11.79 -10.82
C ASN A 56 3.29 10.94 -10.50
N THR A 57 2.87 10.05 -11.41
CA THR A 57 1.67 9.22 -11.22
C THR A 57 1.98 7.77 -10.87
N VAL A 58 3.16 7.26 -11.23
CA VAL A 58 3.44 5.82 -11.13
C VAL A 58 3.51 5.39 -9.68
N THR A 59 2.69 4.42 -9.28
CA THR A 59 2.70 3.89 -7.91
C THR A 59 2.69 2.38 -7.93
N VAL A 60 3.69 1.78 -7.27
CA VAL A 60 3.77 0.32 -7.07
C VAL A 60 3.11 -0.03 -5.74
N THR A 61 2.02 -0.79 -5.78
CA THR A 61 1.34 -1.29 -4.58
C THR A 61 1.60 -2.78 -4.40
N SER A 62 1.12 -3.37 -3.30
CA SER A 62 1.15 -4.82 -3.09
C SER A 62 0.20 -5.57 -4.02
N GLN A 63 -0.70 -4.88 -4.73
CA GLN A 63 -1.70 -5.50 -5.61
C GLN A 63 -1.42 -5.25 -7.11
N LYS A 64 -0.93 -4.06 -7.48
CA LYS A 64 -0.77 -3.63 -8.87
C LYS A 64 0.14 -2.42 -9.01
N LEU A 65 0.50 -2.09 -10.25
CA LEU A 65 1.01 -0.79 -10.64
C LEU A 65 -0.16 0.12 -11.02
N GLU A 66 -0.03 1.39 -10.66
CA GLU A 66 -0.95 2.47 -11.01
C GLU A 66 -0.18 3.56 -11.76
N GLY A 67 -0.90 4.43 -12.44
CA GLY A 67 -0.39 5.60 -13.14
C GLY A 67 0.09 5.28 -14.55
N TYR A 68 0.94 6.16 -15.06
CA TYR A 68 1.53 6.05 -16.38
C TYR A 68 2.94 6.65 -16.43
N ALA A 69 3.86 5.95 -17.11
CA ALA A 69 5.20 6.44 -17.39
C ALA A 69 5.21 7.26 -18.69
N SER A 70 6.12 8.23 -18.82
CA SER A 70 6.28 9.00 -20.06
C SER A 70 7.36 8.41 -20.95
N SER A 71 7.18 8.49 -22.27
CA SER A 71 8.17 8.10 -23.26
C SER A 71 8.11 9.00 -24.49
N SER A 72 9.03 8.81 -25.44
CA SER A 72 9.08 9.58 -26.70
C SER A 72 7.83 9.45 -27.57
N ILE A 73 7.02 8.42 -27.33
CA ILE A 73 5.83 8.02 -28.10
C ILE A 73 4.52 8.22 -27.31
N GLY A 74 4.56 8.99 -26.24
CA GLY A 74 3.44 9.18 -25.33
C GLY A 74 3.54 8.30 -24.08
N ASP A 75 2.40 8.10 -23.44
CA ASP A 75 2.34 7.44 -22.13
C ASP A 75 2.27 5.93 -22.24
N ILE A 76 2.88 5.26 -21.27
CA ILE A 76 2.66 3.84 -20.98
C ILE A 76 1.84 3.78 -19.70
N SER A 77 0.55 3.46 -19.82
CA SER A 77 -0.36 3.34 -18.69
C SER A 77 -0.35 1.93 -18.10
N PHE A 78 -0.38 1.84 -16.77
CA PHE A 78 -0.27 0.57 -16.05
C PHE A 78 -1.60 0.04 -15.51
N ASP A 79 -2.66 0.86 -15.47
CA ASP A 79 -4.00 0.40 -15.11
C ASP A 79 -5.11 1.25 -15.77
N CYS A 80 -6.31 0.70 -15.86
CA CYS A 80 -7.47 1.43 -16.41
C CYS A 80 -7.98 2.56 -15.51
N ALA A 81 -7.64 2.58 -14.22
CA ALA A 81 -8.26 3.48 -13.25
C ALA A 81 -7.55 4.85 -13.17
N THR A 82 -6.26 4.88 -13.45
CA THR A 82 -5.40 6.06 -13.25
C THR A 82 -4.64 6.46 -14.53
N THR A 83 -5.30 6.35 -15.68
CA THR A 83 -4.75 6.82 -16.97
C THR A 83 -4.67 8.34 -17.04
N ARG A 84 -3.97 8.86 -18.07
CA ARG A 84 -3.98 10.31 -18.38
C ARG A 84 -5.40 10.86 -18.60
N ASN A 85 -6.32 10.04 -19.11
CA ASN A 85 -7.71 10.40 -19.34
C ASN A 85 -8.61 10.14 -18.11
N GLY A 86 -8.02 9.77 -16.97
CA GLY A 86 -8.72 9.40 -15.74
C GLY A 86 -9.12 7.92 -15.73
N ASN A 87 -10.22 7.62 -15.04
CA ASN A 87 -10.72 6.26 -14.88
C ASN A 87 -11.53 5.85 -16.12
N ILE A 88 -10.97 4.92 -16.89
CA ILE A 88 -11.57 4.32 -18.09
C ILE A 88 -11.98 2.86 -17.88
N CYS A 89 -12.06 2.39 -16.62
CA CYS A 89 -12.36 0.98 -16.31
C CYS A 89 -13.74 0.50 -16.80
N GLY A 90 -14.63 1.41 -17.19
CA GLY A 90 -15.88 1.08 -17.86
C GLY A 90 -15.74 0.68 -19.33
N GLN A 91 -14.59 0.95 -19.95
CA GLN A 91 -14.29 0.65 -21.36
C GLN A 91 -13.27 -0.48 -21.51
N SER A 92 -12.30 -0.55 -20.60
CA SER A 92 -11.26 -1.58 -20.59
C SER A 92 -10.87 -1.90 -19.16
N ASN A 93 -10.50 -3.14 -18.86
CA ASN A 93 -10.18 -3.60 -17.50
C ASN A 93 -8.72 -4.00 -17.33
N TYR A 94 -7.82 -3.47 -18.16
CA TYR A 94 -6.40 -3.81 -18.09
C TYR A 94 -5.74 -3.32 -16.80
N GLY A 95 -4.66 -4.00 -16.45
CA GLY A 95 -3.80 -3.63 -15.34
C GLY A 95 -2.56 -4.50 -15.27
N VAL A 96 -1.49 -3.93 -14.71
CA VAL A 96 -0.27 -4.65 -14.35
C VAL A 96 -0.37 -5.05 -12.88
N MET A 97 -0.63 -6.33 -12.63
CA MET A 97 -0.83 -6.87 -11.29
C MET A 97 0.52 -7.19 -10.63
N ASN A 98 0.65 -6.88 -9.35
CA ASN A 98 1.81 -7.21 -8.54
C ASN A 98 1.45 -8.34 -7.56
N THR A 99 2.08 -9.51 -7.72
CA THR A 99 1.95 -10.63 -6.79
C THR A 99 3.32 -11.00 -6.24
N ASN A 100 3.59 -10.56 -5.01
CA ASN A 100 4.88 -10.78 -4.34
C ASN A 100 6.09 -10.20 -5.10
N GLY A 101 5.92 -9.09 -5.79
CA GLY A 101 6.94 -8.50 -6.66
C GLY A 101 6.87 -9.01 -8.09
N ASN A 102 6.26 -10.17 -8.35
CA ASN A 102 6.09 -10.65 -9.73
C ASN A 102 4.99 -9.87 -10.43
N LEU A 103 5.33 -9.28 -11.58
CA LEU A 103 4.39 -8.50 -12.38
C LEU A 103 3.72 -9.38 -13.43
N SER A 104 2.44 -9.13 -13.69
CA SER A 104 1.65 -9.85 -14.71
C SER A 104 0.57 -8.94 -15.27
N GLY A 105 -0.16 -9.38 -16.29
CA GLY A 105 -1.14 -8.53 -16.97
C GLY A 105 -0.49 -7.54 -17.94
N TRP A 106 -1.24 -6.51 -18.28
CA TRP A 106 -0.98 -5.68 -19.46
C TRP A 106 -0.91 -4.19 -19.11
N GLY A 107 0.09 -3.51 -19.64
CA GLY A 107 0.10 -2.06 -19.81
C GLY A 107 -0.38 -1.65 -21.20
N TRP A 108 -0.69 -0.38 -21.38
CA TRP A 108 -1.22 0.16 -22.64
C TRP A 108 -0.47 1.43 -23.07
N ASN A 109 -0.22 1.54 -24.37
CA ASN A 109 0.21 2.77 -25.03
C ASN A 109 -0.67 3.03 -26.27
N ASP A 110 -1.04 4.28 -26.51
CA ASP A 110 -1.96 4.63 -27.60
C ASP A 110 -1.36 4.46 -29.01
N ALA A 111 -0.04 4.46 -29.14
CA ALA A 111 0.64 4.33 -30.43
C ALA A 111 1.02 2.87 -30.78
N TYR A 112 1.41 2.08 -29.78
CA TYR A 112 1.94 0.72 -29.98
C TYR A 112 1.15 -0.38 -29.28
N GLY A 113 0.08 -0.01 -28.56
CA GLY A 113 -0.88 -0.94 -27.99
C GLY A 113 -0.37 -1.65 -26.73
N TRP A 114 -0.63 -2.95 -26.67
CA TRP A 114 -0.51 -3.75 -25.46
C TRP A 114 0.94 -4.10 -25.11
N ILE A 115 1.33 -3.90 -23.86
CA ILE A 115 2.64 -4.28 -23.33
C ILE A 115 2.43 -5.36 -22.26
N SER A 116 2.92 -6.56 -22.53
CA SER A 116 2.77 -7.73 -21.66
C SER A 116 3.88 -7.79 -20.62
N PHE A 117 3.52 -7.93 -19.33
CA PHE A 117 4.48 -8.07 -18.24
C PHE A 117 4.84 -9.53 -17.88
N ASP A 118 4.12 -10.50 -18.45
CA ASP A 118 4.33 -11.94 -18.21
C ASP A 118 4.04 -12.74 -19.49
N CYS A 119 4.90 -13.69 -19.85
CA CYS A 119 4.70 -14.57 -21.00
C CYS A 119 3.38 -15.36 -20.95
N ASN A 120 2.83 -15.61 -19.75
CA ASN A 120 1.58 -16.33 -19.56
C ASN A 120 0.37 -15.56 -20.11
N ASN A 121 0.46 -14.24 -20.22
CA ASN A 121 -0.62 -13.40 -20.70
C ASN A 121 -1.10 -13.75 -22.12
N HIS A 122 -0.23 -14.36 -22.93
CA HIS A 122 -0.51 -14.75 -24.31
C HIS A 122 -0.04 -16.19 -24.63
N GLY A 123 0.26 -16.98 -23.59
CA GLY A 123 0.74 -18.36 -23.75
C GLY A 123 2.12 -18.49 -24.40
N GLY A 124 2.93 -17.43 -24.42
CA GLY A 124 4.23 -17.39 -25.10
C GLY A 124 5.40 -17.99 -24.32
N CYS A 125 5.17 -18.50 -23.11
CA CYS A 125 6.25 -18.99 -22.23
C CYS A 125 7.05 -20.16 -22.81
N GLY A 126 6.49 -20.92 -23.76
CA GLY A 126 7.22 -21.97 -24.48
C GLY A 126 8.25 -21.43 -25.46
N THR A 127 8.07 -20.20 -25.95
CA THR A 127 8.99 -19.53 -26.88
C THR A 127 9.97 -18.62 -26.13
N SER A 128 9.46 -17.81 -25.20
CA SER A 128 10.27 -16.96 -24.34
C SER A 128 9.64 -16.92 -22.95
N ASN A 129 10.35 -17.49 -21.97
CA ASN A 129 9.94 -17.48 -20.59
C ASN A 129 10.40 -16.18 -19.91
N TYR A 130 9.55 -15.15 -19.98
CA TYR A 130 9.84 -13.84 -19.42
C TYR A 130 8.75 -13.42 -18.42
N ARG A 131 9.16 -12.63 -17.43
CA ARG A 131 8.26 -11.97 -16.48
C ARG A 131 8.99 -10.84 -15.77
N ALA A 132 8.50 -9.63 -15.92
CA ALA A 132 9.00 -8.48 -15.16
C ALA A 132 8.72 -8.67 -13.67
N TYR A 133 9.63 -8.22 -12.80
CA TYR A 133 9.41 -8.26 -11.36
C TYR A 133 10.10 -7.13 -10.62
N VAL A 134 9.60 -6.84 -9.42
CA VAL A 134 10.18 -5.91 -8.45
C VAL A 134 10.76 -6.74 -7.31
N ASP A 135 12.05 -6.60 -7.02
CA ASP A 135 12.66 -7.21 -5.85
C ASP A 135 12.08 -6.60 -4.58
N GLY A 136 11.35 -7.41 -3.82
CA GLY A 136 10.63 -6.97 -2.62
C GLY A 136 11.51 -6.44 -1.49
N ASN A 137 12.84 -6.65 -1.53
CA ASN A 137 13.77 -6.19 -0.49
C ASN A 137 14.34 -4.79 -0.79
N ASN A 138 14.60 -4.49 -2.05
CA ASN A 138 15.28 -3.25 -2.46
C ASN A 138 14.49 -2.40 -3.47
N GLY A 139 13.35 -2.89 -3.98
CA GLY A 139 12.47 -2.19 -4.90
C GLY A 139 13.00 -2.05 -6.32
N ASN A 140 14.11 -2.69 -6.67
CA ASN A 140 14.62 -2.70 -8.04
C ASN A 140 13.67 -3.50 -8.93
N PHE A 141 13.35 -2.94 -10.09
CA PHE A 141 12.72 -3.68 -11.17
C PHE A 141 13.79 -4.47 -11.94
N PHE A 142 13.38 -5.61 -12.48
CA PHE A 142 14.20 -6.54 -13.24
C PHE A 142 13.39 -7.26 -14.32
N ASN A 143 14.12 -7.88 -15.23
CA ASN A 143 13.65 -8.62 -16.38
C ASN A 143 12.86 -7.74 -17.36
N TYR A 144 12.20 -8.35 -18.34
CA TYR A 144 11.60 -7.63 -19.46
C TYR A 144 10.07 -7.65 -19.48
N ALA A 145 9.49 -6.60 -20.05
CA ALA A 145 8.14 -6.63 -20.62
C ALA A 145 8.23 -6.72 -22.16
N TRP A 146 7.14 -7.13 -22.81
CA TRP A 146 7.11 -7.39 -24.26
C TRP A 146 5.97 -6.65 -24.96
N ASN A 147 6.27 -6.03 -26.09
CA ASN A 147 5.31 -5.52 -27.05
C ASN A 147 5.60 -6.12 -28.43
N ASP A 148 4.56 -6.41 -29.20
CA ASP A 148 4.63 -7.03 -30.52
C ASP A 148 5.21 -6.14 -31.62
N ILE A 149 5.25 -4.82 -31.41
CA ILE A 149 5.77 -3.84 -32.38
C ILE A 149 7.16 -3.35 -31.97
N VAL A 150 7.33 -2.91 -30.72
CA VAL A 150 8.59 -2.30 -30.23
C VAL A 150 9.53 -3.30 -29.56
N GLY A 151 9.07 -4.53 -29.33
CA GLY A 151 9.88 -5.60 -28.75
C GLY A 151 10.05 -5.47 -27.23
N TRP A 152 11.25 -5.82 -26.76
CA TRP A 152 11.57 -5.93 -25.33
C TRP A 152 11.75 -4.56 -24.66
N VAL A 153 11.11 -4.39 -23.50
CA VAL A 153 11.33 -3.26 -22.60
C VAL A 153 12.10 -3.78 -21.39
N SER A 154 13.31 -3.25 -21.17
CA SER A 154 14.22 -3.60 -20.08
C SER A 154 14.06 -2.64 -18.91
N PHE A 155 13.96 -3.15 -17.68
CA PHE A 155 13.82 -2.30 -16.49
C PHE A 155 15.12 -2.05 -15.74
N ASN A 156 16.19 -2.78 -16.06
CA ASN A 156 17.47 -2.67 -15.39
C ASN A 156 18.64 -2.87 -16.36
N CYS A 157 19.72 -2.12 -16.19
CA CYS A 157 20.96 -2.34 -16.95
C CYS A 157 21.50 -3.77 -16.77
N ALA A 158 21.14 -4.44 -15.68
CA ALA A 158 21.57 -5.80 -15.39
C ALA A 158 20.92 -6.81 -16.33
N ASP A 159 19.72 -6.53 -16.83
CA ASP A 159 18.95 -7.47 -17.66
C ASP A 159 19.69 -7.77 -18.98
N PRO A 160 20.15 -6.76 -19.77
CA PRO A 160 20.97 -7.00 -20.96
C PRO A 160 22.48 -7.10 -20.64
N GLY A 161 22.90 -7.07 -19.38
CA GLY A 161 24.32 -7.10 -18.99
C GLY A 161 25.11 -5.83 -19.35
N LEU A 162 24.45 -4.67 -19.38
CA LEU A 162 25.03 -3.39 -19.82
C LEU A 162 25.42 -2.45 -18.67
N CYS A 163 25.42 -2.93 -17.42
CA CYS A 163 25.72 -2.08 -16.25
C CYS A 163 27.12 -1.44 -16.23
N ALA A 164 28.04 -1.92 -17.06
CA ALA A 164 29.37 -1.33 -17.22
C ALA A 164 29.37 -0.03 -18.04
N THR A 165 28.36 0.17 -18.91
CA THR A 165 28.29 1.29 -19.85
C THR A 165 27.05 2.16 -19.65
N SER A 166 26.05 1.67 -18.92
CA SER A 166 24.88 2.44 -18.50
C SER A 166 24.45 1.99 -17.10
N ASN A 167 23.86 2.88 -16.30
CA ASN A 167 23.45 2.57 -14.93
C ASN A 167 21.92 2.66 -14.73
N TYR A 168 21.16 2.67 -15.82
CA TYR A 168 19.70 2.79 -15.77
C TYR A 168 19.09 1.64 -14.97
N LYS A 169 18.06 1.98 -14.22
CA LYS A 169 17.17 1.05 -13.53
C LYS A 169 15.88 1.78 -13.17
N VAL A 170 14.83 1.03 -12.86
CA VAL A 170 13.66 1.56 -12.16
C VAL A 170 13.69 1.06 -10.71
N ILE A 171 13.54 1.97 -9.75
CA ILE A 171 13.41 1.66 -8.32
C ILE A 171 12.12 2.28 -7.79
N THR A 172 11.36 1.48 -7.05
CA THR A 172 10.26 1.96 -6.20
C THR A 172 10.67 1.91 -4.73
N SER A 173 10.01 2.70 -3.87
CA SER A 173 10.07 2.56 -2.42
C SER A 173 9.14 1.46 -1.88
N TRP A 174 8.32 0.84 -2.73
CA TRP A 174 7.54 -0.34 -2.37
C TRP A 174 8.46 -1.49 -1.93
N ARG A 175 8.08 -2.15 -0.83
CA ARG A 175 8.77 -3.32 -0.27
C ARG A 175 7.76 -4.36 0.13
N LEU A 176 8.17 -5.62 0.13
CA LEU A 176 7.40 -6.69 0.75
C LEU A 176 7.34 -6.44 2.25
N SER A 177 6.13 -6.16 2.75
CA SER A 177 5.91 -5.86 4.16
C SER A 177 4.49 -6.21 4.57
N ALA A 178 4.38 -6.85 5.73
CA ALA A 178 3.10 -7.17 6.33
C ALA A 178 2.40 -5.91 6.82
N LYS A 179 1.09 -5.81 6.63
CA LYS A 179 0.29 -4.79 7.30
C LYS A 179 -0.17 -5.30 8.66
N THR A 180 0.04 -4.48 9.69
CA THR A 180 -0.43 -4.76 11.04
C THR A 180 -1.64 -3.89 11.41
N GLY A 181 -2.52 -4.43 12.24
CA GLY A 181 -3.65 -3.72 12.82
C GLY A 181 -3.86 -4.13 14.28
N TYR A 182 -4.40 -3.21 15.07
CA TYR A 182 -4.74 -3.44 16.48
C TYR A 182 -6.25 -3.45 16.68
N LEU A 183 -6.74 -4.34 17.55
CA LEU A 183 -8.11 -4.34 18.03
C LEU A 183 -8.11 -4.48 19.56
N ASP A 184 -8.66 -3.48 20.24
CA ASP A 184 -8.81 -3.49 21.69
C ASP A 184 -10.19 -4.00 22.06
N SER A 185 -10.23 -4.86 23.07
CA SER A 185 -11.48 -5.36 23.61
C SER A 185 -12.22 -4.31 24.43
N THR A 186 -13.50 -4.57 24.68
CA THR A 186 -14.24 -3.94 25.79
C THR A 186 -13.65 -4.36 27.14
N THR A 187 -14.06 -3.68 28.22
CA THR A 187 -13.75 -4.11 29.59
C THR A 187 -14.55 -5.37 29.94
N PHE A 188 -13.87 -6.41 30.42
CA PHE A 188 -14.49 -7.59 31.01
C PHE A 188 -14.37 -7.54 32.53
N ASP A 189 -15.43 -7.93 33.25
CA ASP A 189 -15.45 -8.08 34.70
C ASP A 189 -15.38 -9.58 35.04
N THR A 190 -14.40 -9.95 35.86
CA THR A 190 -14.22 -11.35 36.32
C THR A 190 -15.26 -11.77 37.35
N GLY A 191 -15.99 -10.82 37.93
CA GLY A 191 -16.97 -11.05 38.99
C GLY A 191 -16.35 -11.24 40.38
N SER A 192 -15.02 -11.33 40.50
CA SER A 192 -14.33 -11.47 41.79
C SER A 192 -14.09 -10.11 42.46
N PRO A 193 -14.75 -9.80 43.59
CA PRO A 193 -14.61 -8.49 44.24
C PRO A 193 -13.20 -8.20 44.75
N ASN A 194 -12.47 -9.25 45.15
CA ASN A 194 -11.10 -9.17 45.66
C ASN A 194 -10.03 -9.37 44.57
N GLY A 195 -10.43 -9.34 43.30
CA GLY A 195 -9.57 -9.63 42.16
C GLY A 195 -9.56 -11.11 41.78
N ALA A 196 -9.09 -11.39 40.57
CA ALA A 196 -8.94 -12.73 40.02
C ALA A 196 -7.52 -12.91 39.46
N GLN A 197 -7.17 -14.16 39.17
CA GLN A 197 -5.98 -14.51 38.39
C GLN A 197 -6.38 -14.85 36.96
N LEU A 198 -5.83 -14.15 35.97
CA LEU A 198 -5.91 -14.62 34.59
C LEU A 198 -4.92 -15.77 34.37
N ASN A 199 -5.42 -16.94 33.94
CA ASN A 199 -4.64 -18.18 33.86
C ASN A 199 -4.08 -18.41 32.46
N SER A 200 -4.97 -18.38 31.47
CA SER A 200 -4.64 -18.68 30.08
C SER A 200 -5.69 -18.09 29.15
N PHE A 201 -5.36 -18.05 27.87
CA PHE A 201 -6.32 -17.76 26.83
C PHE A 201 -6.08 -18.67 25.63
N PHE A 202 -7.11 -18.84 24.81
CA PHE A 202 -6.95 -19.30 23.44
C PHE A 202 -7.92 -18.53 22.56
N TRP A 203 -7.74 -18.65 21.25
CA TRP A 203 -8.59 -17.99 20.28
C TRP A 203 -8.95 -18.94 19.15
N LEU A 204 -10.09 -18.72 18.50
CA LEU A 204 -10.54 -19.49 17.34
C LEU A 204 -10.57 -18.59 16.11
N GLY A 205 -10.30 -19.18 14.95
CA GLY A 205 -10.33 -18.49 13.68
C GLY A 205 -9.36 -19.08 12.68
N SER A 206 -8.88 -18.27 11.74
CA SER A 206 -7.95 -18.71 10.69
C SER A 206 -6.65 -17.92 10.74
N LYS A 207 -5.52 -18.62 10.72
CA LYS A 207 -4.17 -18.04 10.58
C LYS A 207 -3.49 -18.62 9.34
N PRO A 208 -3.70 -18.02 8.14
CA PRO A 208 -3.02 -18.45 6.93
C PRO A 208 -1.49 -18.37 7.05
N ALA A 209 -0.76 -19.11 6.22
CA ALA A 209 0.70 -19.10 6.22
C ALA A 209 1.27 -17.68 6.00
N GLY A 210 2.30 -17.33 6.78
CA GLY A 210 2.94 -16.01 6.73
C GLY A 210 2.15 -14.89 7.44
N THR A 211 0.96 -15.17 7.99
CA THR A 211 0.21 -14.22 8.83
C THR A 211 0.53 -14.39 10.32
N SER A 212 0.19 -13.41 11.14
CA SER A 212 0.33 -13.54 12.60
C SER A 212 -0.84 -12.95 13.37
N VAL A 213 -1.19 -13.60 14.48
CA VAL A 213 -2.10 -13.08 15.50
C VAL A 213 -1.34 -13.12 16.82
N ARG A 214 -1.32 -11.98 17.51
CA ARG A 214 -0.59 -11.77 18.74
C ARG A 214 -1.47 -11.04 19.74
N PHE A 215 -1.21 -11.23 21.03
CA PHE A 215 -2.06 -10.70 22.09
C PHE A 215 -1.25 -9.95 23.16
N GLN A 216 -1.85 -8.90 23.71
CA GLN A 216 -1.43 -8.27 24.94
C GLN A 216 -2.63 -8.19 25.89
N PHE A 217 -2.37 -8.17 27.19
CA PHE A 217 -3.41 -8.09 28.21
C PHE A 217 -3.19 -6.87 29.10
N ALA A 218 -4.29 -6.27 29.55
CA ALA A 218 -4.30 -5.19 30.51
C ALA A 218 -5.27 -5.54 31.65
N THR A 219 -4.87 -5.30 32.89
CA THR A 219 -5.66 -5.61 34.08
C THR A 219 -5.81 -4.38 34.97
N SER A 220 -6.96 -4.21 35.62
CA SER A 220 -7.26 -3.07 36.49
C SER A 220 -8.27 -3.43 37.59
N ASN A 221 -8.27 -2.66 38.67
CA ASN A 221 -9.31 -2.72 39.72
C ASN A 221 -10.42 -1.67 39.54
N THR A 222 -10.38 -0.92 38.43
CA THR A 222 -11.40 0.07 38.04
C THR A 222 -11.94 -0.25 36.65
N THR A 223 -13.21 0.07 36.41
CA THR A 223 -13.87 -0.14 35.11
C THR A 223 -13.34 0.76 34.00
N SER A 224 -12.70 1.89 34.36
CA SER A 224 -12.15 2.88 33.44
C SER A 224 -10.65 2.70 33.16
N GLY A 225 -9.96 1.82 33.88
CA GLY A 225 -8.50 1.66 33.75
C GLY A 225 -7.71 2.45 34.80
N PRO A 226 -6.38 2.47 34.71
CA PRO A 226 -5.60 2.48 33.48
C PRO A 226 -5.56 1.15 32.72
N TRP A 227 -5.48 1.23 31.39
CA TRP A 227 -5.33 0.07 30.51
C TRP A 227 -3.93 0.04 29.92
N ASN A 228 -3.00 -0.60 30.63
CA ASN A 228 -1.64 -0.83 30.13
C ASN A 228 -1.56 -2.22 29.50
N PHE A 229 -1.56 -2.28 28.17
CA PHE A 229 -1.45 -3.54 27.42
C PHE A 229 0.00 -4.01 27.44
N ILE A 230 0.22 -5.18 28.02
CA ILE A 230 1.55 -5.77 28.19
C ILE A 230 1.59 -7.21 27.70
N GLY A 231 2.76 -7.61 27.20
CA GLY A 231 3.07 -8.98 26.83
C GLY A 231 3.67 -9.79 27.99
N PRO A 232 4.23 -10.98 27.68
CA PRO A 232 4.75 -11.91 28.69
C PRO A 232 5.91 -11.36 29.53
N ASP A 233 6.63 -10.34 29.05
CA ASP A 233 7.75 -9.70 29.76
C ASP A 233 7.33 -8.52 30.64
N GLY A 234 6.04 -8.15 30.65
CA GLY A 234 5.53 -7.01 31.41
C GLY A 234 5.67 -5.67 30.69
N THR A 235 6.09 -5.65 29.43
CA THR A 235 6.22 -4.44 28.62
C THR A 235 5.19 -4.42 27.47
N GLY A 236 4.92 -3.22 26.95
CA GLY A 236 4.10 -3.05 25.74
C GLY A 236 4.82 -3.40 24.43
N ASN A 237 6.06 -3.87 24.49
CA ASN A 237 6.89 -4.19 23.31
C ASN A 237 6.91 -5.68 22.97
N THR A 238 6.34 -6.54 23.83
CA THR A 238 6.20 -7.96 23.55
C THR A 238 4.74 -8.36 23.45
N ASP A 239 4.51 -9.50 22.81
CA ASP A 239 3.18 -10.06 22.66
C ASP A 239 3.19 -11.56 22.98
N TYR A 240 2.06 -12.06 23.45
CA TYR A 240 1.78 -13.49 23.49
C TYR A 240 1.48 -13.98 22.07
N ASN A 241 2.33 -14.87 21.56
CA ASN A 241 2.11 -15.56 20.28
C ASN A 241 1.19 -16.77 20.51
N ALA A 242 0.12 -16.90 19.73
CA ALA A 242 -0.85 -17.99 19.86
C ALA A 242 -1.28 -18.50 18.48
N ASP A 243 -1.40 -19.82 18.34
CA ASP A 243 -2.04 -20.46 17.20
C ASP A 243 -3.54 -20.71 17.49
N PRO A 244 -4.41 -20.76 16.46
CA PRO A 244 -5.83 -21.00 16.67
C PRO A 244 -6.07 -22.33 17.41
N GLY A 245 -6.93 -22.29 18.43
CA GLY A 245 -7.29 -23.45 19.26
C GLY A 245 -6.22 -23.91 20.24
N VAL A 246 -5.05 -23.24 20.31
CA VAL A 246 -3.96 -23.60 21.21
C VAL A 246 -3.95 -22.69 22.43
N PRO A 247 -4.13 -23.23 23.65
CA PRO A 247 -4.03 -22.46 24.88
C PRO A 247 -2.64 -21.90 25.13
N VAL A 248 -2.58 -20.61 25.45
CA VAL A 248 -1.38 -19.88 25.87
C VAL A 248 -1.55 -19.44 27.32
N ARG A 249 -0.56 -19.79 28.14
CA ARG A 249 -0.52 -19.41 29.55
C ARG A 249 -0.19 -17.92 29.67
N LEU A 250 -0.96 -17.21 30.50
CA LEU A 250 -0.66 -15.82 30.85
C LEU A 250 0.38 -15.78 31.97
N ASN A 251 1.23 -14.75 31.96
CA ASN A 251 2.20 -14.58 33.03
C ASN A 251 1.44 -14.28 34.33
N TYR A 252 1.63 -15.17 35.30
CA TYR A 252 0.90 -15.14 36.56
C TYR A 252 1.09 -13.81 37.29
N VAL A 253 2.34 -13.35 37.42
CA VAL A 253 2.72 -12.18 38.22
C VAL A 253 2.14 -10.89 37.66
N LEU A 254 1.93 -10.83 36.34
CA LEU A 254 1.48 -9.61 35.65
C LEU A 254 -0.03 -9.37 35.77
N HIS A 255 -0.82 -10.41 36.01
CA HIS A 255 -2.28 -10.38 35.89
C HIS A 255 -3.00 -10.97 37.11
N VAL A 256 -2.38 -10.88 38.29
CA VAL A 256 -2.91 -11.37 39.57
C VAL A 256 -3.64 -10.27 40.35
N GLY A 257 -4.75 -10.60 41.00
CA GLY A 257 -5.41 -9.72 41.98
C GLY A 257 -6.17 -8.55 41.36
N TYR A 258 -6.55 -8.66 40.08
CA TYR A 258 -7.31 -7.63 39.37
C TYR A 258 -8.70 -8.12 39.01
N ARG A 259 -9.71 -7.25 39.19
CA ARG A 259 -11.10 -7.59 38.89
C ARG A 259 -11.45 -7.46 37.41
N TYR A 260 -10.91 -6.46 36.74
CA TYR A 260 -11.24 -6.15 35.35
C TYR A 260 -10.06 -6.42 34.44
N PHE A 261 -10.35 -6.84 33.20
CA PHE A 261 -9.33 -7.01 32.18
C PHE A 261 -9.79 -6.54 30.80
N ARG A 262 -8.81 -6.25 29.96
CA ARG A 262 -8.94 -6.08 28.51
C ARG A 262 -7.83 -6.86 27.83
N TYR A 263 -8.04 -7.17 26.56
CA TYR A 263 -6.99 -7.65 25.68
C TYR A 263 -6.88 -6.78 24.43
N ARG A 264 -5.69 -6.75 23.86
CA ARG A 264 -5.38 -6.14 22.58
C ARG A 264 -4.91 -7.23 21.65
N ILE A 265 -5.56 -7.34 20.51
CA ILE A 265 -5.17 -8.22 19.42
C ILE A 265 -4.30 -7.40 18.48
N LEU A 266 -3.16 -7.95 18.10
CA LEU A 266 -2.41 -7.50 16.95
C LEU A 266 -2.51 -8.56 15.84
N ILE A 267 -3.07 -8.15 14.71
CA ILE A 267 -3.18 -8.98 13.50
C ILE A 267 -2.19 -8.47 12.46
N ALA A 268 -1.53 -9.38 11.75
CA ALA A 268 -0.64 -9.04 10.64
C ALA A 268 -0.96 -9.90 9.41
N SER A 269 -1.09 -9.25 8.25
CA SER A 269 -1.16 -9.94 6.95
C SER A 269 0.14 -10.69 6.66
N ASN A 270 0.15 -11.51 5.61
CA ASN A 270 1.42 -11.92 5.01
C ASN A 270 2.12 -10.70 4.37
N ALA A 271 3.43 -10.80 4.12
CA ALA A 271 4.21 -9.72 3.50
C ALA A 271 3.72 -9.33 2.09
N ALA A 272 3.08 -10.28 1.41
CA ALA A 272 2.37 -10.12 0.14
C ALA A 272 1.14 -9.22 0.22
N GLN A 273 0.54 -9.13 1.40
CA GLN A 273 -0.79 -8.56 1.64
C GLN A 273 -1.92 -9.24 0.83
N THR A 274 -1.75 -10.54 0.51
CA THR A 274 -2.76 -11.37 -0.18
C THR A 274 -3.56 -12.23 0.79
N ALA A 275 -3.12 -12.36 2.04
CA ALA A 275 -3.82 -13.10 3.08
C ALA A 275 -3.73 -12.35 4.41
N SER A 276 -4.84 -12.35 5.14
CA SER A 276 -4.94 -11.83 6.51
C SER A 276 -5.55 -12.88 7.43
N PRO A 277 -5.14 -12.92 8.71
CA PRO A 277 -5.76 -13.80 9.67
C PRO A 277 -7.14 -13.26 10.07
N ARG A 278 -7.97 -14.13 10.62
CA ARG A 278 -9.30 -13.81 11.16
C ARG A 278 -9.40 -14.39 12.56
N VAL A 279 -9.80 -13.57 13.53
CA VAL A 279 -10.09 -13.99 14.90
C VAL A 279 -11.59 -13.95 15.08
N ASP A 280 -12.20 -15.10 15.34
CA ASP A 280 -13.64 -15.28 15.48
C ASP A 280 -14.06 -15.22 16.96
N ASP A 281 -13.35 -15.96 17.81
CA ASP A 281 -13.63 -16.03 19.24
C ASP A 281 -12.35 -15.94 20.06
N ILE A 282 -12.46 -15.37 21.26
CA ILE A 282 -11.40 -15.34 22.26
C ILE A 282 -11.96 -15.84 23.58
N VAL A 283 -11.29 -16.85 24.13
CA VAL A 283 -11.65 -17.45 25.41
C VAL A 283 -10.52 -17.18 26.38
N VAL A 284 -10.85 -16.50 27.48
CA VAL A 284 -9.92 -16.22 28.58
C VAL A 284 -10.39 -17.02 29.78
N ASN A 285 -9.46 -17.74 30.42
CA ASN A 285 -9.71 -18.52 31.62
C ASN A 285 -9.11 -17.77 32.83
N TRP A 286 -9.90 -17.61 33.88
CA TRP A 286 -9.49 -16.99 35.14
C TRP A 286 -10.02 -17.77 36.34
N SER A 287 -9.38 -17.57 37.50
CA SER A 287 -9.81 -18.12 38.79
C SER A 287 -9.97 -17.02 39.84
N PRO A 288 -10.93 -17.14 40.78
CA PRO A 288 -11.06 -16.23 41.92
C PRO A 288 -9.85 -16.22 42.85
#